data_AF-R0HQP7-F1
#
_entry.id   AF-R0HQP7-F1
#
_cell.length_a   1.000
_cell.length_b   1.000
_cell.length_c   1.000
_cell.angle_alpha   90.00
_cell.angle_beta   90.00
_cell.angle_gamma   90.00
#
_symmetry.space_group_name_H-M   'P 1'
#
loop_
_entity.id
_entity.type
_entity.pdbx_description
1 polymer ?
#
loop_
_entity_poly.entity_id
_entity_poly.type
_entity_poly.pdbx_seq_one_letter_code
_entity_poly.pdbx_strand_id
1 'polypeptide(L)'
;MKQEQAKVMFFLLALTSTLVFRQSEAQPNSNLCSTTAIDNVPGCFDAVRLAADADFRWLSKDCCNAVETLPDTCFLVVVPGKAYYTNIFRSICISKFPKLLRL
;
A
#
# COMPACT_ATOMS: atom_id res chain seq x y z
N MET A 1 20.70 42.12 -22.61
CA MET A 1 20.95 41.74 -21.20
C MET A 1 22.46 41.75 -20.97
N LYS A 2 22.92 42.35 -19.85
CA LYS A 2 24.35 42.42 -19.48
C LYS A 2 24.84 41.02 -19.08
N GLN A 3 26.04 40.61 -19.50
CA GLN A 3 26.58 39.25 -19.24
C GLN A 3 26.47 38.81 -17.78
N GLU A 4 26.69 39.76 -16.86
CA GLU A 4 26.54 39.57 -15.42
C GLU A 4 25.12 39.09 -15.01
N GLN A 5 24.07 39.62 -15.63
CA GLN A 5 22.69 39.24 -15.31
C GLN A 5 22.32 37.86 -15.86
N ALA A 6 22.85 37.49 -17.02
CA ALA A 6 22.65 36.15 -17.58
C ALA A 6 23.27 35.08 -16.68
N LYS A 7 24.48 35.34 -16.14
CA LYS A 7 25.17 34.41 -15.24
C LYS A 7 24.39 34.16 -13.95
N VAL A 8 23.83 35.21 -13.34
CA VAL A 8 22.99 35.08 -12.13
C VAL A 8 21.72 34.30 -12.43
N MET A 9 21.05 34.57 -13.56
CA MET A 9 19.84 33.87 -13.96
C MET A 9 20.09 32.37 -14.20
N PHE A 10 21.17 32.01 -14.88
CA PHE A 10 21.55 30.60 -15.10
C PHE A 10 21.87 29.87 -13.79
N PHE A 11 22.55 30.54 -12.86
CA PHE A 11 22.87 29.95 -11.55
C PHE A 11 21.62 29.69 -10.70
N LEU A 12 20.65 30.61 -10.73
CA LEU A 12 19.36 30.47 -10.05
C LEU A 12 18.49 29.35 -10.67
N LEU A 13 18.51 29.21 -12.00
CA LEU A 13 17.80 28.13 -12.70
C LEU A 13 18.40 26.74 -12.38
N ALA A 14 19.72 26.64 -12.27
CA ALA A 14 20.40 25.41 -11.87
C ALA A 14 20.07 25.00 -10.41
N LEU A 15 20.08 25.97 -9.49
CA LEU A 15 19.73 25.76 -8.08
C LEU A 15 18.27 25.34 -7.88
N THR A 16 17.34 25.92 -8.62
CA THR A 16 15.93 25.53 -8.54
C THR A 16 15.68 24.16 -9.18
N SER A 17 16.41 23.81 -10.24
CA SER A 17 16.31 22.49 -10.87
C SER A 17 16.76 21.36 -9.93
N THR A 18 17.84 21.53 -9.17
CA THR A 18 18.29 20.50 -8.20
C THR A 18 17.32 20.32 -7.03
N LEU A 19 16.57 21.36 -6.66
CA LEU A 19 15.54 21.28 -5.61
C LEU A 19 14.31 20.47 -6.06
N VAL A 20 13.97 20.50 -7.35
CA VAL A 20 12.87 19.68 -7.92
C VAL A 20 13.26 18.19 -7.97
N PHE A 21 14.55 17.89 -8.15
CA PHE A 21 15.08 16.52 -8.14
C PHE A 21 15.34 15.94 -6.75
N ARG A 22 15.23 16.73 -5.67
CA ARG A 22 14.98 16.18 -4.34
C ARG A 22 13.55 15.64 -4.32
N GLN A 23 13.37 14.51 -4.99
CA GLN A 23 12.24 13.63 -4.79
C GLN A 23 12.06 13.51 -3.28
N SER A 24 10.86 13.83 -2.83
CA SER A 24 10.42 13.58 -1.48
C SER A 24 10.69 12.10 -1.22
N GLU A 25 11.78 11.79 -0.52
CA GLU A 25 11.96 10.56 0.21
C GLU A 25 10.89 10.60 1.31
N ALA A 26 9.63 10.39 0.91
CA ALA A 26 8.58 10.01 1.84
C ALA A 26 9.16 8.84 2.61
N GLN A 27 9.35 9.06 3.91
CA GLN A 27 10.20 8.27 4.79
C GLN A 27 10.05 6.75 4.54
N PRO A 28 11.12 5.94 4.75
CA PRO A 28 11.07 4.47 4.66
C PRO A 28 10.12 3.79 5.65
N ASN A 29 9.35 4.58 6.40
CA ASN A 29 8.46 4.17 7.48
C ASN A 29 7.04 3.87 6.96
N SER A 30 6.87 3.61 5.66
CA SER A 30 5.63 2.99 5.22
C SER A 30 5.66 1.59 5.82
N ASN A 31 4.96 1.41 6.94
CA ASN A 31 4.77 0.11 7.59
C ASN A 31 4.00 -0.77 6.60
N LEU A 32 4.64 -1.25 5.54
CA LEU A 32 4.02 -2.03 4.49
C LEU A 32 4.07 -3.49 4.91
N CYS A 33 2.93 -4.17 4.79
CA CYS A 33 2.88 -5.59 5.06
C CYS A 33 3.62 -6.35 3.97
N SER A 34 4.39 -7.35 4.37
CA SER A 34 4.77 -8.41 3.45
C SER A 34 3.50 -9.14 2.96
N THR A 35 3.39 -9.35 1.65
CA THR A 35 2.27 -10.06 1.02
C THR A 35 2.48 -11.58 0.97
N THR A 36 3.63 -12.09 1.41
CA THR A 36 4.01 -13.52 1.30
C THR A 36 2.91 -14.47 1.78
N ALA A 37 2.25 -14.17 2.90
CA ALA A 37 1.21 -15.05 3.44
C ALA A 37 0.00 -15.19 2.49
N ILE A 38 -0.43 -14.08 1.87
CA ILE A 38 -1.56 -14.08 0.94
C ILE A 38 -1.15 -14.52 -0.47
N ASP A 39 0.09 -14.24 -0.90
CA ASP A 39 0.60 -14.66 -2.20
C ASP A 39 0.77 -16.18 -2.30
N ASN A 40 1.00 -16.85 -1.16
CA ASN A 40 1.05 -18.31 -1.07
C ASN A 40 -0.32 -18.99 -1.25
N VAL A 41 -1.42 -18.23 -1.23
CA VAL A 41 -2.77 -18.74 -1.48
C VAL A 41 -3.19 -18.34 -2.89
N PRO A 42 -3.39 -19.29 -3.82
CA PRO A 42 -3.74 -18.98 -5.21
C PRO A 42 -4.93 -18.03 -5.33
N GLY A 43 -4.72 -16.89 -6.00
CA GLY A 43 -5.74 -15.86 -6.24
C GLY A 43 -6.13 -15.00 -5.02
N CYS A 44 -5.50 -15.20 -3.86
CA CYS A 44 -5.88 -14.46 -2.64
C CYS A 44 -5.52 -12.98 -2.72
N PHE A 45 -4.35 -12.62 -3.26
CA PHE A 45 -3.99 -11.22 -3.45
C PHE A 45 -5.04 -10.48 -4.31
N ASP A 46 -5.46 -11.08 -5.43
CA ASP A 46 -6.49 -10.50 -6.30
C ASP A 46 -7.85 -10.39 -5.59
N ALA A 47 -8.24 -11.40 -4.82
CA ALA A 47 -9.46 -11.34 -4.01
C ALA A 47 -9.42 -10.22 -2.95
N VAL A 48 -8.27 -10.03 -2.29
CA VAL A 48 -8.05 -8.94 -1.32
C VAL A 48 -8.07 -7.58 -2.01
N ARG A 49 -7.48 -7.48 -3.19
CA ARG A 49 -7.54 -6.28 -4.02
C ARG A 49 -8.98 -5.92 -4.40
N LEU A 50 -9.79 -6.89 -4.83
CA LEU A 50 -11.21 -6.67 -5.13
C LEU A 50 -12.01 -6.30 -3.87
N ALA A 51 -11.68 -6.88 -2.72
CA ALA A 51 -12.30 -6.54 -1.45
C ALA A 51 -12.05 -5.08 -1.03
N ALA A 52 -10.94 -4.46 -1.45
CA ALA A 52 -10.69 -3.04 -1.19
C ALA A 52 -11.70 -2.13 -1.90
N ASP A 53 -12.29 -2.59 -3.00
CA ASP A 53 -13.37 -1.92 -3.73
C ASP A 53 -14.76 -2.55 -3.41
N ALA A 54 -14.88 -3.16 -2.21
CA ALA A 54 -16.08 -3.79 -1.67
C ALA A 54 -16.62 -5.04 -2.42
N ASP A 55 -15.85 -5.63 -3.33
CA ASP A 55 -16.19 -6.90 -3.95
C ASP A 55 -15.57 -8.08 -3.19
N PHE A 56 -16.33 -8.59 -2.22
CA PHE A 56 -15.87 -9.67 -1.35
C PHE A 56 -16.11 -11.07 -1.92
N ARG A 57 -16.75 -11.21 -3.09
CA ARG A 57 -17.27 -12.50 -3.60
C ARG A 57 -16.17 -13.57 -3.71
N TRP A 58 -14.98 -13.15 -4.10
CA TRP A 58 -13.82 -14.00 -4.37
C TRP A 58 -12.97 -14.35 -3.15
N LEU A 59 -13.24 -13.75 -1.99
CA LEU A 59 -12.55 -14.14 -0.76
C LEU A 59 -12.94 -15.56 -0.37
N SER A 60 -11.95 -16.45 -0.31
CA SER A 60 -12.07 -17.81 0.21
C SER A 60 -11.73 -17.87 1.69
N LYS A 61 -12.10 -18.97 2.35
CA LYS A 61 -11.76 -19.20 3.76
C LYS A 61 -10.25 -19.29 3.97
N ASP A 62 -9.53 -19.95 3.06
CA ASP A 62 -8.07 -20.07 3.13
C ASP A 62 -7.37 -18.73 2.94
N CYS A 63 -7.88 -17.89 2.03
CA CYS A 63 -7.40 -16.53 1.89
C CYS A 63 -7.62 -15.72 3.17
N CYS A 64 -8.79 -15.85 3.80
CA CYS A 64 -9.05 -15.19 5.08
C CYS A 64 -8.17 -15.70 6.22
N ASN A 65 -7.84 -16.99 6.27
CA ASN A 65 -6.86 -17.52 7.22
C ASN A 65 -5.48 -16.91 6.99
N ALA A 66 -5.07 -16.72 5.72
CA ALA A 66 -3.80 -16.04 5.41
C ALA A 66 -3.82 -14.56 5.83
N VAL A 67 -4.91 -13.84 5.57
CA VAL A 67 -5.09 -12.43 6.00
C VAL A 67 -4.97 -12.29 7.53
N GLU A 68 -5.47 -13.26 8.31
CA GLU A 68 -5.35 -13.24 9.77
C GLU A 68 -3.91 -13.36 10.27
N THR A 69 -2.97 -13.84 9.46
CA THR A 69 -1.55 -13.92 9.82
C THR A 69 -0.80 -12.60 9.59
N LEU A 70 -1.38 -11.66 8.82
CA LEU A 70 -0.75 -10.37 8.54
C LEU A 70 -0.76 -9.46 9.77
N PRO A 71 0.33 -8.73 10.11
CA PRO A 71 0.33 -7.83 11.26
C PRO A 71 -0.75 -6.73 11.17
N ASP A 72 -1.35 -6.35 12.30
CA ASP A 72 -2.37 -5.28 12.37
C ASP A 72 -1.79 -3.86 12.21
N THR A 73 -0.48 -3.72 12.36
CA THR A 73 0.22 -2.42 12.42
C THR A 73 0.72 -1.94 11.06
N CYS A 74 0.46 -2.71 10.00
CA CYS A 74 0.96 -2.44 8.66
C CYS A 74 -0.18 -2.21 7.64
N PHE A 75 0.18 -1.57 6.53
CA PHE A 75 -0.66 -1.27 5.39
C PHE A 75 -0.38 -2.28 4.29
N LEU A 76 -1.46 -2.83 3.73
CA LEU A 76 -1.42 -3.67 2.55
C LEU A 76 -1.64 -2.79 1.31
N VAL A 77 -0.66 -2.76 0.41
CA VAL A 77 -0.80 -2.12 -0.90
C VAL A 77 -1.54 -3.08 -1.82
N VAL A 78 -2.74 -2.70 -2.23
CA VAL A 78 -3.59 -3.52 -3.12
C VAL A 78 -3.45 -3.12 -4.59
N VAL A 79 -3.16 -1.84 -4.84
CA VAL A 79 -2.76 -1.28 -6.14
C VAL A 79 -1.84 -0.08 -5.91
N PRO A 80 -1.02 0.34 -6.89
CA PRO A 80 -0.20 1.55 -6.77
C PRO A 80 -1.04 2.75 -6.32
N GLY A 81 -0.64 3.39 -5.23
CA GLY A 81 -1.33 4.55 -4.65
C GLY A 81 -2.53 4.23 -3.74
N LYS A 82 -2.95 2.96 -3.59
CA LYS A 82 -3.96 2.56 -2.60
C LYS A 82 -3.39 1.53 -1.61
N ALA A 83 -3.29 1.94 -0.35
CA ALA A 83 -2.89 1.09 0.75
C ALA A 83 -3.89 1.19 1.90
N TYR A 84 -4.21 0.06 2.51
CA TYR A 84 -5.21 -0.04 3.58
C TYR A 84 -4.64 -0.81 4.77
N TYR A 85 -5.06 -0.46 5.98
CA TYR A 85 -4.74 -1.27 7.15
C TYR A 85 -5.30 -2.69 7.01
N THR A 86 -4.52 -3.68 7.42
CA THR A 86 -4.89 -5.10 7.37
C THR A 86 -6.14 -5.44 8.19
N ASN A 87 -6.41 -4.68 9.26
CA ASN A 87 -7.60 -4.84 10.10
C ASN A 87 -8.92 -4.68 9.31
N ILE A 88 -8.94 -3.90 8.22
CA ILE A 88 -10.09 -3.77 7.32
C ILE A 88 -10.40 -5.12 6.68
N PHE A 89 -9.39 -5.77 6.10
CA PHE A 89 -9.55 -7.08 5.46
C PHE A 89 -9.87 -8.18 6.47
N ARG A 90 -9.28 -8.14 7.67
CA ARG A 90 -9.65 -9.04 8.77
C ARG A 90 -11.12 -8.90 9.15
N SER A 91 -11.61 -7.67 9.27
CA SER A 91 -13.03 -7.41 9.61
C SER A 91 -13.97 -7.93 8.52
N ILE A 92 -13.62 -7.74 7.25
CA ILE A 92 -14.35 -8.31 6.11
C ILE A 92 -14.38 -9.84 6.21
N CYS A 93 -13.23 -10.46 6.50
CA CYS A 93 -13.11 -11.91 6.65
C CYS A 93 -13.97 -12.47 7.79
N ILE A 94 -13.97 -11.81 8.96
CA ILE A 94 -14.82 -12.18 10.10
C ILE A 94 -16.30 -12.06 9.74
N SER A 95 -16.69 -11.01 9.03
CA SER A 95 -18.08 -10.80 8.61
C SER A 95 -18.54 -11.84 7.58
N LYS A 96 -17.69 -12.16 6.59
CA LYS A 96 -18.01 -13.13 5.54
C LYS A 96 -17.95 -14.57 6.02
N PHE A 97 -16.98 -14.89 6.87
CA PHE A 97 -16.78 -16.21 7.46
C PHE A 97 -16.76 -16.08 8.98
N PRO A 98 -17.94 -15.92 9.62
CA PRO A 98 -18.02 -15.89 11.06
C PRO A 98 -17.35 -17.14 11.60
N LYS A 99 -16.35 -16.95 12.47
CA LYS A 99 -15.86 -18.06 13.27
C LYS A 99 -17.03 -18.47 14.14
N LEU A 100 -17.69 -19.58 13.78
CA LEU A 100 -18.47 -20.33 14.74
C LEU A 100 -17.54 -20.50 15.94
N LEU A 101 -17.87 -19.87 17.06
CA LEU A 101 -17.17 -20.09 18.32
C LEU A 101 -16.97 -21.59 18.43
N ARG A 102 -15.71 -22.06 18.36
CA ARG A 102 -15.34 -23.34 18.93
C ARG A 102 -15.48 -23.14 20.44
N LEU A 103 -16.72 -23.28 20.92
CA LEU A 103 -17.04 -23.60 22.31
C LEU A 103 -16.49 -25.00 22.61
#